data_AF-A0A191UJS9-F1
#
_entry.id   AF-A0A191UJS9-F1
#
_cell.length_a   1.000
_cell.length_b   1.000
_cell.length_c   1.000
_cell.angle_alpha   90.00
_cell.angle_beta   90.00
_cell.angle_gamma   90.00
#
_symmetry.space_group_name_H-M   'P 1'
#
loop_
_entity.id
_entity.type
_entity.pdbx_description
1 polymer ?
#
loop_
_entity_poly.entity_id
_entity_poly.type
_entity_poly.pdbx_seq_one_letter_code
_entity_poly.pdbx_strand_id
1 'polypeptide(L)'
;IGILSTIIGGWGSINQTQLRKLMAYSSIANLGWTMTIFTTSPHTATLNILVYIIMLCPTLMLIKIMNMKTLKDSTTMWTSSPMASTLLTLMFLSLSGL
;
A
#
# COMPACT_ATOMS: atom_id res chain seq x y z
N ILE A 1 10.75 -17.33 5.83
CA ILE A 1 9.80 -16.93 4.77
C ILE A 1 9.51 -15.42 4.77
N GLY A 2 9.22 -14.79 5.92
CA GLY A 2 8.84 -13.36 5.96
C GLY A 2 9.82 -12.40 5.26
N ILE A 3 11.13 -12.60 5.42
CA ILE A 3 12.17 -11.76 4.78
C ILE A 3 12.20 -11.93 3.24
N LEU A 4 11.92 -13.14 2.73
CA LEU A 4 11.84 -13.36 1.29
C LEU A 4 10.62 -12.66 0.69
N SER A 5 9.47 -12.68 1.38
CA SER A 5 8.27 -11.96 0.94
C SER A 5 8.44 -10.43 0.97
N THR A 6 9.18 -9.86 1.93
CA THR A 6 9.45 -8.41 1.94
C THR A 6 10.32 -8.01 0.75
N ILE A 7 11.36 -8.78 0.43
CA ILE A 7 12.25 -8.51 -0.71
C ILE A 7 11.49 -8.62 -2.05
N ILE A 8 10.72 -9.70 -2.23
CA ILE A 8 9.96 -9.93 -3.47
C ILE A 8 8.83 -8.90 -3.61
N GLY A 9 8.17 -8.54 -2.51
CA GLY A 9 7.15 -7.49 -2.48
C GLY A 9 7.73 -6.13 -2.85
N GLY A 10 8.88 -5.76 -2.26
CA GLY A 10 9.56 -4.49 -2.55
C GLY A 10 10.05 -4.39 -3.99
N TRP A 11 10.82 -5.39 -4.46
CA TRP A 11 11.36 -5.38 -5.82
C TRP A 11 10.25 -5.50 -6.87
N GLY A 12 9.25 -6.35 -6.60
CA GLY A 12 8.09 -6.54 -7.46
C GLY A 12 7.24 -5.28 -7.63
N SER A 13 7.24 -4.38 -6.64
CA SER A 13 6.51 -3.11 -6.71
C SER A 13 7.14 -2.08 -7.64
N ILE A 14 8.47 -2.07 -7.80
CA ILE A 14 9.21 -1.02 -8.53
C ILE A 14 8.84 -1.00 -10.03
N ASN A 15 8.58 -2.17 -10.62
CA ASN A 15 8.35 -2.30 -12.06
C ASN A 15 6.86 -2.39 -12.45
N GLN A 16 5.94 -1.96 -11.59
CA GLN A 16 4.50 -2.05 -11.84
C GLN A 16 3.89 -0.68 -12.11
N THR A 17 3.24 -0.56 -13.26
CA THR A 17 2.52 0.66 -13.66
C THR A 17 1.03 0.64 -13.31
N GLN A 18 0.49 -0.54 -12.98
CA GLN A 18 -0.91 -0.73 -12.61
C GLN A 18 -1.08 -0.58 -11.10
N LEU A 19 -1.91 0.37 -10.68
CA LEU A 19 -2.13 0.69 -9.25
C LEU A 19 -2.62 -0.52 -8.45
N ARG A 20 -3.47 -1.36 -9.05
CA ARG A 20 -3.96 -2.57 -8.39
C ARG A 20 -2.86 -3.60 -8.12
N LYS A 21 -1.90 -3.74 -9.05
CA LYS A 21 -0.77 -4.65 -8.87
C LYS A 21 0.18 -4.10 -7.82
N LEU A 22 0.44 -2.79 -7.85
CA LEU A 22 1.26 -2.12 -6.84
C LEU A 22 0.72 -2.35 -5.41
N MET A 23 -0.59 -2.17 -5.19
CA MET A 23 -1.23 -2.46 -3.90
C MET A 23 -1.17 -3.94 -3.49
N ALA A 24 -1.15 -4.85 -4.46
CA ALA A 24 -0.94 -6.27 -4.17
C ALA A 24 0.50 -6.53 -3.70
N TYR A 25 1.51 -5.93 -4.35
CA TYR A 25 2.90 -6.07 -3.93
C TYR A 25 3.17 -5.43 -2.56
N SER A 26 2.55 -4.28 -2.24
CA SER A 26 2.65 -3.68 -0.90
C SER A 26 2.04 -4.60 0.18
N SER A 27 0.95 -5.32 -0.15
CA SER A 27 0.35 -6.31 0.76
C SER A 27 1.26 -7.50 1.05
N ILE A 28 1.99 -7.98 0.03
CA ILE A 28 2.98 -9.06 0.20
C ILE A 28 4.12 -8.60 1.10
N ALA A 29 4.59 -7.35 0.93
CA ALA A 29 5.64 -6.79 1.77
C ALA A 29 5.18 -6.63 3.23
N ASN A 30 3.99 -6.09 3.47
CA ASN A 30 3.52 -5.91 4.84
C ASN A 30 3.23 -7.24 5.54
N LEU A 31 2.63 -8.21 4.84
CA LEU A 31 2.45 -9.57 5.38
C LEU A 31 3.80 -10.26 5.67
N GLY A 32 4.83 -9.95 4.89
CA GLY A 32 6.19 -10.40 5.15
C GLY A 32 6.73 -9.90 6.49
N TRP A 33 6.54 -8.61 6.78
CA TRP A 33 6.90 -8.00 8.08
C TRP A 33 6.07 -8.54 9.24
N THR A 34 4.78 -8.79 9.03
CA THR A 34 3.94 -9.36 10.10
C THR A 34 4.38 -10.78 10.43
N MET A 35 4.78 -11.57 9.43
CA MET A 35 5.23 -12.95 9.63
C MET A 35 6.60 -13.03 10.33
N THR A 36 7.48 -12.05 10.13
CA THR A 36 8.76 -12.00 10.87
C THR A 36 8.58 -11.58 12.32
N ILE A 37 7.68 -10.65 12.61
CA ILE A 37 7.45 -10.14 13.97
C ILE A 37 6.57 -11.10 14.79
N PHE A 38 5.70 -11.88 14.14
CA PHE A 38 4.81 -12.83 14.81
C PHE A 38 5.57 -13.85 15.68
N THR A 39 6.79 -14.23 15.31
CA THR A 39 7.61 -15.19 16.07
C THR A 39 8.23 -14.59 17.33
N THR A 40 8.44 -13.27 17.38
CA THR A 40 9.06 -12.58 18.52
C THR A 40 8.04 -11.97 19.46
N SER A 41 6.96 -11.40 18.92
CA SER A 41 5.91 -10.74 19.71
C SER A 41 4.58 -10.75 18.95
N PRO A 42 3.63 -11.63 19.32
CA PRO A 42 2.37 -11.74 18.57
C PRO A 42 1.50 -10.48 18.68
N HIS A 43 1.61 -9.73 19.78
CA HIS A 43 0.79 -8.52 20.02
C HIS A 43 1.16 -7.35 19.09
N THR A 44 2.43 -7.18 18.72
CA THR A 44 2.85 -6.13 17.78
C THR A 44 2.50 -6.52 16.35
N ALA A 45 2.57 -7.81 16.03
CA ALA A 45 2.16 -8.34 14.72
C ALA A 45 0.66 -8.13 14.45
N THR A 46 -0.21 -8.39 15.44
CA THR A 46 -1.65 -8.13 15.30
C THR A 46 -1.95 -6.65 15.11
N LEU A 47 -1.26 -5.77 15.85
CA LEU A 47 -1.39 -4.32 15.70
C LEU A 47 -1.00 -3.85 14.29
N ASN A 48 0.11 -4.34 13.74
CA ASN A 48 0.54 -3.99 12.39
C ASN A 48 -0.48 -4.40 11.30
N ILE A 49 -1.03 -5.62 11.41
CA ILE A 49 -2.10 -6.08 10.49
C ILE A 49 -3.34 -5.20 10.59
N LEU A 50 -3.72 -4.82 11.81
CA LEU A 50 -4.93 -4.01 12.06
C LEU A 50 -4.78 -2.60 11.47
N VAL A 51 -3.64 -1.94 11.72
CA VAL A 51 -3.32 -0.64 11.11
C VAL A 51 -3.32 -0.75 9.59
N TYR A 52 -2.71 -1.79 9.04
CA TYR A 52 -2.66 -1.97 7.59
C TYR A 52 -4.05 -2.13 6.95
N ILE A 53 -4.95 -2.91 7.56
CA ILE A 53 -6.33 -3.07 7.04
C ILE A 53 -7.06 -1.73 7.05
N ILE A 54 -6.93 -0.95 8.13
CA ILE A 54 -7.55 0.37 8.25
C ILE A 54 -7.06 1.32 7.15
N MET A 55 -5.78 1.24 6.76
CA MET A 55 -5.20 2.08 5.71
C MET A 55 -5.48 1.58 4.29
N LEU A 56 -5.65 0.26 4.10
CA LEU A 56 -5.96 -0.34 2.81
C LEU A 56 -7.39 -0.02 2.32
N CYS A 57 -8.37 0.00 3.23
CA CYS A 57 -9.76 0.28 2.87
C CYS A 57 -9.97 1.65 2.19
N PRO A 58 -9.54 2.79 2.77
CA PRO A 58 -9.72 4.10 2.17
C PRO A 58 -8.88 4.30 0.91
N THR A 59 -7.67 3.72 0.82
CA THR A 59 -6.83 3.80 -0.39
C THR A 59 -7.49 3.12 -1.59
N LEU A 60 -8.00 1.90 -1.42
CA LEU A 60 -8.72 1.19 -2.48
C LEU A 60 -10.03 1.91 -2.85
N MET A 61 -10.73 2.48 -1.87
CA MET A 61 -11.95 3.25 -2.11
C MET A 61 -11.67 4.50 -2.93
N LEU A 62 -10.62 5.26 -2.61
CA LEU A 62 -10.19 6.45 -3.38
C LEU A 62 -9.78 6.08 -4.81
N ILE A 63 -9.01 5.01 -5.00
CA ILE A 63 -8.63 4.52 -6.33
C ILE A 63 -9.88 4.20 -7.17
N LYS A 64 -10.91 3.60 -6.56
CA LYS A 64 -12.17 3.26 -7.23
C LYS A 64 -13.01 4.49 -7.57
N ILE A 65 -13.19 5.43 -6.64
CA ILE A 65 -13.97 6.66 -6.87
C ILE A 65 -13.38 7.46 -8.03
N MET A 66 -12.06 7.47 -8.14
CA MET A 66 -11.33 8.21 -9.17
C MET A 66 -11.09 7.44 -10.47
N ASN A 67 -11.61 6.21 -10.58
CA ASN A 67 -11.41 5.33 -11.74
C ASN A 67 -9.93 5.21 -12.19
N MET A 68 -8.98 5.26 -11.25
CA MET A 68 -7.56 5.19 -11.56
C MET A 68 -7.14 3.74 -11.84
N LYS A 69 -6.56 3.49 -13.02
CA LYS A 69 -6.02 2.16 -13.37
C LYS A 69 -4.50 2.17 -13.41
N THR A 70 -3.92 3.25 -13.91
CA THR A 70 -2.48 3.38 -14.13
C THR A 70 -1.86 4.50 -13.31
N LEU A 71 -0.54 4.40 -13.11
CA LEU A 71 0.29 5.42 -12.46
C LEU A 71 0.28 6.76 -13.23
N LYS A 72 -0.05 6.74 -14.53
CA LYS A 72 -0.17 7.96 -15.34
C LYS A 72 -1.49 8.70 -15.08
N ASP A 73 -2.53 7.97 -14.66
CA ASP A 73 -3.81 8.58 -14.31
C ASP A 73 -3.69 9.39 -13.00
N SER A 74 -2.79 9.01 -12.08
CA SER A 74 -2.61 9.77 -10.83
C SER A 74 -1.98 11.15 -11.03
N THR A 75 -1.18 11.36 -12.09
CA THR A 75 -0.53 12.65 -12.35
C THR A 75 -1.50 13.68 -12.94
N THR A 76 -2.55 13.24 -13.63
CA THR A 76 -3.58 14.12 -14.20
C THR A 76 -4.68 14.47 -13.19
N MET A 77 -4.75 13.81 -12.02
CA MET A 77 -5.78 14.08 -10.99
C MET A 77 -5.61 15.42 -10.27
N TRP A 78 -4.41 15.98 -10.27
CA TRP A 78 -4.16 17.29 -9.66
C TRP A 78 -5.06 18.38 -10.26
N THR A 79 -5.37 18.28 -11.56
CA THR A 79 -6.18 19.28 -12.26
C THR A 79 -7.68 19.07 -12.09
N SER A 80 -8.13 17.83 -11.81
CA SER A 80 -9.55 17.53 -11.65
C SER A 80 -10.03 17.66 -10.20
N SER A 81 -9.19 17.31 -9.21
CA SER A 81 -9.61 17.24 -7.81
C SER A 81 -8.40 17.24 -6.85
N PRO A 82 -7.82 18.44 -6.58
CA PRO A 82 -6.59 18.56 -5.79
C PRO A 82 -6.71 18.02 -4.36
N MET A 83 -7.90 18.08 -3.76
CA MET A 83 -8.14 17.55 -2.40
C MET A 83 -7.98 16.04 -2.34
N ALA A 84 -8.44 15.31 -3.36
CA ALA A 84 -8.38 13.86 -3.36
C ALA A 84 -7.01 13.34 -3.79
N SER A 85 -6.28 14.07 -4.63
CA SER A 85 -4.88 13.73 -4.96
C SER A 85 -3.96 13.89 -3.74
N THR A 86 -4.13 14.95 -2.94
CA THR A 86 -3.35 15.15 -1.71
C THR A 86 -3.64 14.07 -0.67
N LEU A 87 -4.91 13.69 -0.50
CA LEU A 87 -5.31 12.56 0.35
C LEU A 87 -4.70 11.23 -0.12
N LEU A 88 -4.73 10.95 -1.42
CA LEU A 88 -4.12 9.75 -1.98
C LEU A 88 -2.60 9.70 -1.73
N THR A 89 -1.89 10.83 -1.92
CA THR A 89 -0.45 10.91 -1.66
C THR A 89 -0.11 10.70 -0.19
N LEU A 90 -0.89 11.29 0.73
CA LEU A 90 -0.71 11.11 2.18
C LEU A 90 -0.88 9.62 2.54
N MET A 91 -1.88 8.97 1.97
CA MET A 91 -2.11 7.55 2.22
C MET A 91 -0.98 6.68 1.68
N PHE A 92 -0.42 6.96 0.51
CA PHE A 92 0.73 6.19 0.01
C PHE A 92 1.98 6.37 0.88
N LEU A 93 2.24 7.58 1.37
CA LEU A 93 3.36 7.85 2.29
C LEU A 93 3.21 7.03 3.59
N SER A 94 2.01 7.03 4.17
CA SER A 94 1.73 6.26 5.38
C SER A 94 1.85 4.73 5.17
N LEU A 95 1.46 4.20 4.00
CA LEU A 95 1.67 2.78 3.66
C LEU A 95 3.16 2.43 3.51
N SER A 96 4.00 3.40 3.14
CA SER A 96 5.46 3.23 3.05
C SER A 96 6.18 3.41 4.40
N GLY A 97 5.45 3.76 5.46
CA GLY A 97 5.99 3.94 6.82
C GLY A 97 6.54 5.34 7.10
N LEU A 98 6.08 6.35 6.37
CA LEU A 98 6.38 7.78 6.56
C LEU A 98 5.15 8.50 7.14
#